data_AF-A0A378JQG8-F1
#
_entry.id   AF-A0A378JQG8-F1
#
_cell.length_a   1.000
_cell.length_b   1.000
_cell.length_c   1.000
_cell.angle_alpha   90.00
_cell.angle_beta   90.00
_cell.angle_gamma   90.00
#
_symmetry.space_group_name_H-M   'P 1'
#
loop_
_entity.id
_entity.type
_entity.pdbx_description
1 polymer ?
#
loop_
_entity_poly.entity_id
_entity_poly.type
_entity_poly.pdbx_seq_one_letter_code
_entity_poly.pdbx_strand_id
1 'polypeptide(L)'
;MTKIKVAVTYSPEVGGVSVLSLKESFTSANFEVIDADYREIMRAIPQEGFTEAYATSEGRNKLFAHAKYMAGQLLNNVSCLALSGNSSMIDPLLFNENRTTNDQYDFSRTIAELALIHVATQRGMPILGVCGGHQALAVYNGCTVKPLSEAELGKQKFRSYDKIIFTMQSLLGQIFKDEKNSSSDSKMLDRDFFGAHRQVVNQLGEYLIVTAWSSDNQFIEALEGEYGAPVIGTQFHPEVTVHGLPPDSAYIGSQEDIQISLKLFRFFYDAAQAYDIKKSIQTELETGAKKLKKIELNVSIDKLSINAHEIKSSIQAQDNITNNYETAQIPFMAAKVNTPAKINTSTKIHAPAQDDTPAKVNAPAKVNAPAKVDTPAKIMRNNYATFWQEKEVQTLNSVNAQHKQGNGTITIP
;
A
#
# COMPACT_ATOMS: atom_id res chain seq x y z
N MET A 1 -3.35 -28.89 1.91
CA MET A 1 -3.38 -27.41 1.81
C MET A 1 -2.11 -26.98 1.09
N THR A 2 -2.18 -26.02 0.17
CA THR A 2 -0.99 -25.39 -0.40
C THR A 2 -0.19 -24.74 0.74
N LYS A 3 1.14 -24.90 0.71
CA LYS A 3 2.02 -24.33 1.73
C LYS A 3 1.98 -22.80 1.63
N ILE A 4 1.98 -22.09 2.76
CA ILE A 4 1.99 -20.62 2.80
C ILE A 4 3.36 -20.13 2.31
N LYS A 5 3.36 -19.22 1.34
CA LYS A 5 4.59 -18.73 0.70
C LYS A 5 4.98 -17.36 1.24
N VAL A 6 6.26 -17.20 1.59
CA VAL A 6 6.89 -15.91 1.90
C VAL A 6 7.90 -15.56 0.82
N ALA A 7 7.84 -14.34 0.32
CA ALA A 7 8.88 -13.78 -0.54
C ALA A 7 9.95 -13.12 0.36
N VAL A 8 11.19 -13.62 0.32
CA VAL A 8 12.32 -13.04 1.06
C VAL A 8 13.24 -12.33 0.08
N THR A 9 13.51 -11.04 0.29
CA THR A 9 14.41 -10.30 -0.62
C THR A 9 15.83 -10.83 -0.53
N TYR A 10 16.39 -11.20 -1.67
CA TYR A 10 17.71 -11.83 -1.73
C TYR A 10 18.25 -11.77 -3.15
N SER A 11 19.54 -11.51 -3.32
CA SER A 11 20.20 -11.77 -4.60
C SER A 11 21.38 -12.71 -4.39
N PRO A 12 21.55 -13.76 -5.22
CA PRO A 12 22.73 -14.61 -5.17
C PRO A 12 24.01 -13.88 -5.58
N GLU A 13 23.90 -12.73 -6.26
CA GLU A 13 25.05 -11.95 -6.73
C GLU A 13 25.67 -11.09 -5.61
N VAL A 14 24.84 -10.52 -4.74
CA VAL A 14 25.26 -9.48 -3.77
C VAL A 14 24.57 -9.58 -2.39
N GLY A 15 23.79 -10.64 -2.14
CA GLY A 15 23.05 -10.82 -0.90
C GLY A 15 23.94 -11.01 0.32
N GLY A 16 23.57 -10.39 1.44
CA GLY A 16 24.27 -10.56 2.71
C GLY A 16 24.00 -11.91 3.36
N VAL A 17 24.94 -12.41 4.17
CA VAL A 17 24.86 -13.77 4.75
C VAL A 17 23.70 -13.99 5.73
N SER A 18 23.24 -12.94 6.43
CA SER A 18 22.15 -13.05 7.42
C SER A 18 20.81 -13.43 6.78
N VAL A 19 20.65 -13.22 5.47
CA VAL A 19 19.44 -13.62 4.74
C VAL A 19 19.22 -15.14 4.78
N LEU A 20 20.28 -15.95 4.88
CA LEU A 20 20.14 -17.40 4.97
C LEU A 20 19.44 -17.78 6.28
N SER A 21 19.85 -17.16 7.39
CA SER A 21 19.20 -17.29 8.69
C SER A 21 17.76 -16.80 8.67
N LEU A 22 17.47 -15.73 7.89
CA LEU A 22 16.10 -15.22 7.72
C LEU A 22 15.21 -16.24 7.01
N LYS A 23 15.69 -16.79 5.89
CA LYS A 23 14.98 -17.85 5.14
C LYS A 23 14.77 -19.10 6.00
N GLU A 24 15.77 -19.49 6.78
CA GLU A 24 15.68 -20.65 7.67
C GLU A 24 14.67 -20.42 8.79
N SER A 25 14.64 -19.21 9.38
CA SER A 25 13.66 -18.83 10.42
C SER A 25 12.22 -18.94 9.91
N PHE A 26 11.96 -18.45 8.69
CA PHE A 26 10.64 -18.62 8.05
C PHE A 26 10.33 -20.09 7.77
N THR A 27 11.32 -20.88 7.36
CA THR A 27 11.16 -22.33 7.16
C THR A 27 10.80 -23.03 8.46
N SER A 28 11.44 -22.66 9.59
CA SER A 28 11.09 -23.15 10.93
C SER A 28 9.69 -22.72 11.38
N ALA A 29 9.17 -21.62 10.85
CA ALA A 29 7.78 -21.19 11.01
C ALA A 29 6.82 -21.78 9.95
N ASN A 30 7.23 -22.86 9.27
CA ASN A 30 6.44 -23.63 8.31
C ASN A 30 6.09 -22.92 6.99
N PHE A 31 6.82 -21.87 6.63
CA PHE A 31 6.69 -21.28 5.30
C PHE A 31 7.34 -22.14 4.20
N GLU A 32 6.88 -21.93 2.97
CA GLU A 32 7.66 -22.13 1.75
C GLU A 32 8.33 -20.79 1.42
N VAL A 33 9.67 -20.77 1.33
CA VAL A 33 10.43 -19.55 1.03
C VAL A 33 10.63 -19.43 -0.48
N ILE A 34 10.31 -18.25 -1.02
CA ILE A 34 10.57 -17.85 -2.40
C ILE A 34 11.55 -16.69 -2.39
N ASP A 35 12.56 -16.75 -3.24
CA ASP A 35 13.53 -15.68 -3.38
C ASP A 35 12.93 -14.53 -4.19
N ALA A 36 12.83 -13.35 -3.57
CA ALA A 36 12.53 -12.11 -4.25
C ALA A 36 13.83 -11.46 -4.72
N ASP A 37 14.31 -11.89 -5.89
CA ASP A 37 15.56 -11.39 -6.44
C ASP A 37 15.46 -9.98 -6.99
N TYR A 38 15.98 -9.03 -6.22
CA TYR A 38 15.99 -7.62 -6.58
C TYR A 38 16.89 -7.31 -7.77
N ARG A 39 17.84 -8.18 -8.14
CA ARG A 39 18.61 -8.06 -9.39
C ARG A 39 17.78 -8.53 -10.58
N GLU A 40 17.06 -9.64 -10.45
CA GLU A 40 16.14 -10.10 -11.51
C GLU A 40 15.02 -9.08 -11.77
N ILE A 41 14.50 -8.44 -10.71
CA ILE A 41 13.49 -7.37 -10.84
C ILE A 41 13.98 -6.22 -11.73
N MET A 42 15.28 -5.93 -11.72
CA MET A 42 15.88 -4.81 -12.47
C MET A 42 16.66 -5.24 -13.71
N ARG A 43 16.78 -6.55 -13.98
CA ARG A 43 17.69 -7.11 -14.99
C ARG A 43 17.43 -6.64 -16.41
N ALA A 44 16.18 -6.31 -16.74
CA ALA A 44 15.81 -5.81 -18.05
C ALA A 44 16.36 -4.40 -18.35
N ILE A 45 16.91 -3.70 -17.34
CA ILE A 45 17.44 -2.35 -17.45
C ILE A 45 18.98 -2.42 -17.47
N PRO A 46 19.64 -2.11 -18.60
CA PRO A 46 21.10 -2.07 -18.67
C PRO A 46 21.70 -1.07 -17.68
N GLN A 47 22.90 -1.35 -17.18
CA GLN A 47 23.54 -0.54 -16.14
C GLN A 47 23.71 0.95 -16.53
N GLU A 48 24.12 1.24 -17.76
CA GLU A 48 24.24 2.62 -18.26
C GLU A 48 22.89 3.35 -18.20
N GLY A 49 21.83 2.72 -18.75
CA GLY A 49 20.48 3.27 -18.72
C GLY A 49 19.90 3.39 -17.30
N PHE A 50 20.28 2.49 -16.39
CA PHE A 50 19.92 2.59 -14.98
C PHE A 50 20.55 3.83 -14.35
N THR A 51 21.86 4.04 -14.52
CA THR A 51 22.58 5.17 -13.90
C THR A 51 22.05 6.51 -14.40
N GLU A 52 21.81 6.65 -15.71
CA GLU A 52 21.22 7.86 -16.29
C GLU A 52 19.81 8.14 -15.75
N ALA A 53 18.96 7.11 -15.69
CA ALA A 53 17.61 7.24 -15.14
C ALA A 53 17.65 7.60 -13.66
N TYR A 54 18.50 6.95 -12.86
CA TYR A 54 18.55 7.15 -11.42
C TYR A 54 19.01 8.57 -11.03
N ALA A 55 19.78 9.26 -11.89
CA ALA A 55 20.25 10.61 -11.63
C ALA A 55 19.10 11.65 -11.51
N THR A 56 17.94 11.39 -12.10
CA THR A 56 16.81 12.34 -12.12
C THR A 56 15.59 11.80 -11.38
N SER A 57 14.76 12.69 -10.82
CA SER A 57 13.51 12.25 -10.18
C SER A 57 12.56 11.56 -11.17
N GLU A 58 12.47 12.05 -12.41
CA GLU A 58 11.65 11.42 -13.44
C GLU A 58 12.16 10.01 -13.80
N GLY A 59 13.48 9.84 -13.96
CA GLY A 59 14.04 8.53 -14.27
C GLY A 59 13.90 7.56 -13.10
N ARG A 60 14.07 8.00 -11.83
CA ARG A 60 13.75 7.19 -10.65
C ARG A 60 12.29 6.72 -10.64
N ASN A 61 11.34 7.59 -11.02
CA ASN A 61 9.93 7.21 -11.17
C ASN A 61 9.71 6.14 -12.25
N LYS A 62 10.45 6.19 -13.36
CA LYS A 62 10.39 5.16 -14.42
C LYS A 62 10.97 3.82 -13.93
N LEU A 63 12.11 3.86 -13.23
CA LEU A 63 12.71 2.67 -12.61
C LEU A 63 11.75 2.02 -11.61
N PHE A 64 11.12 2.83 -10.75
CA PHE A 64 10.13 2.37 -9.79
C PHE A 64 8.89 1.78 -10.48
N ALA A 65 8.39 2.39 -11.55
CA ALA A 65 7.26 1.87 -12.31
C ALA A 65 7.56 0.49 -12.93
N HIS A 66 8.77 0.30 -13.48
CA HIS A 66 9.24 -1.00 -13.95
C HIS A 66 9.30 -2.03 -12.81
N ALA A 67 9.97 -1.67 -11.72
CA ALA A 67 10.11 -2.53 -10.55
C ALA A 67 8.75 -2.92 -9.94
N LYS A 68 7.79 -1.98 -9.90
CA LYS A 68 6.41 -2.20 -9.44
C LYS A 68 5.68 -3.23 -10.29
N TYR A 69 5.83 -3.19 -11.61
CA TYR A 69 5.26 -4.20 -12.50
C TYR A 69 5.82 -5.59 -12.19
N MET A 70 7.15 -5.71 -12.07
CA MET A 70 7.84 -6.96 -11.78
C MET A 70 7.50 -7.51 -10.39
N ALA A 71 7.48 -6.65 -9.37
CA ALA A 71 7.04 -6.96 -8.02
C ALA A 71 5.58 -7.48 -7.99
N GLY A 72 4.71 -6.90 -8.83
CA GLY A 72 3.34 -7.38 -9.03
C GLY A 72 3.29 -8.84 -9.45
N GLN A 73 4.12 -9.24 -10.42
CA GLN A 73 4.20 -10.62 -10.89
C GLN A 73 4.75 -11.56 -9.81
N LEU A 74 5.84 -11.14 -9.17
CA LEU A 74 6.53 -11.94 -8.15
C LEU A 74 5.61 -12.27 -6.97
N LEU A 75 4.83 -11.29 -6.51
CA LEU A 75 4.00 -11.44 -5.31
C LEU A 75 2.63 -12.10 -5.57
N ASN A 76 2.30 -12.52 -6.80
CA ASN A 76 0.95 -13.01 -7.15
C ASN A 76 0.48 -14.21 -6.32
N ASN A 77 1.40 -15.13 -6.02
CA ASN A 77 1.14 -16.35 -5.25
C ASN A 77 1.89 -16.35 -3.91
N VAL A 78 2.12 -15.17 -3.37
CA VAL A 78 2.83 -14.96 -2.10
C VAL A 78 1.86 -14.39 -1.08
N SER A 79 2.02 -14.81 0.17
CA SER A 79 1.12 -14.46 1.28
C SER A 79 1.80 -13.56 2.33
N CYS A 80 3.13 -13.39 2.24
CA CYS A 80 3.93 -12.57 3.14
C CYS A 80 5.18 -12.03 2.41
N LEU A 81 5.58 -10.79 2.71
CA LEU A 81 6.83 -10.20 2.23
C LEU A 81 7.81 -10.05 3.40
N ALA A 82 9.05 -10.46 3.20
CA ALA A 82 10.15 -10.25 4.13
C ALA A 82 11.33 -9.56 3.42
N LEU A 83 11.71 -8.38 3.90
CA LEU A 83 12.85 -7.62 3.41
C LEU A 83 14.07 -7.94 4.29
N SER A 84 15.14 -8.43 3.68
CA SER A 84 16.34 -8.83 4.40
C SER A 84 17.25 -7.66 4.76
N GLY A 85 18.10 -7.90 5.77
CA GLY A 85 19.21 -7.02 6.09
C GLY A 85 20.25 -6.97 4.97
N ASN A 86 20.97 -5.85 4.88
CA ASN A 86 22.00 -5.66 3.85
C ASN A 86 23.08 -4.70 4.35
N SER A 87 24.25 -4.72 3.71
CA SER A 87 25.39 -3.87 4.09
C SER A 87 25.40 -2.49 3.43
N SER A 88 24.61 -2.28 2.38
CA SER A 88 24.49 -1.01 1.67
C SER A 88 23.49 -0.08 2.39
N MET A 89 23.81 1.20 2.40
CA MET A 89 22.90 2.21 2.95
C MET A 89 21.79 2.56 1.96
N ILE A 90 20.74 3.18 2.46
CA ILE A 90 19.72 3.83 1.63
C ILE A 90 20.20 5.23 1.24
N ASP A 91 20.08 5.54 -0.05
CA ASP A 91 20.44 6.83 -0.61
C ASP A 91 19.54 7.97 -0.10
N PRO A 92 20.12 9.03 0.52
CA PRO A 92 19.38 10.20 0.96
C PRO A 92 18.54 10.92 -0.10
N LEU A 93 18.91 10.78 -1.37
CA LEU A 93 18.13 11.38 -2.47
C LEU A 93 16.69 10.85 -2.55
N LEU A 94 16.41 9.66 -2.02
CA LEU A 94 15.07 9.06 -2.00
C LEU A 94 14.11 9.74 -1.01
N PHE A 95 14.65 10.54 -0.09
CA PHE A 95 13.90 11.32 0.89
C PHE A 95 14.33 12.80 0.88
N ASN A 96 14.75 13.30 -0.29
CA ASN A 96 15.09 14.70 -0.58
C ASN A 96 16.24 15.28 0.26
N GLU A 97 17.16 14.44 0.70
CA GLU A 97 18.38 14.86 1.39
C GLU A 97 19.61 14.67 0.50
N ASN A 98 20.67 15.45 0.76
CA ASN A 98 21.94 15.33 0.05
C ASN A 98 22.80 14.22 0.65
N ARG A 99 23.56 13.52 -0.19
CA ARG A 99 24.59 12.59 0.27
C ARG A 99 25.68 13.36 1.01
N THR A 100 25.88 13.07 2.28
CA THR A 100 26.87 13.74 3.15
C THR A 100 28.20 13.01 3.21
N THR A 101 28.24 11.78 2.72
CA THR A 101 29.29 10.78 2.93
C THR A 101 29.44 9.96 1.65
N ASN A 102 30.62 9.39 1.43
CA ASN A 102 30.87 8.51 0.28
C ASN A 102 30.50 7.05 0.63
N ASP A 103 29.28 6.86 1.14
CA ASP A 103 28.79 5.57 1.56
C ASP A 103 28.51 4.65 0.36
N GLN A 104 28.47 3.35 0.63
CA GLN A 104 28.07 2.36 -0.36
C GLN A 104 26.53 2.28 -0.40
N TYR A 105 25.97 2.61 -1.56
CA TYR A 105 24.54 2.51 -1.85
C TYR A 105 24.29 1.43 -2.89
N ASP A 106 23.19 0.70 -2.75
CA ASP A 106 22.68 -0.22 -3.76
C ASP A 106 21.36 0.31 -4.31
N PHE A 107 21.47 1.23 -5.27
CA PHE A 107 20.33 1.93 -5.85
C PHE A 107 19.29 0.99 -6.46
N SER A 108 19.74 -0.04 -7.17
CA SER A 108 18.84 -0.98 -7.87
C SER A 108 18.08 -1.86 -6.88
N ARG A 109 18.76 -2.32 -5.80
CA ARG A 109 18.11 -3.03 -4.70
C ARG A 109 17.05 -2.16 -4.05
N THR A 110 17.40 -0.94 -3.64
CA THR A 110 16.47 -0.09 -2.90
C THR A 110 15.22 0.21 -3.74
N ILE A 111 15.35 0.50 -5.04
CA ILE A 111 14.18 0.71 -5.92
C ILE A 111 13.31 -0.55 -6.00
N ALA A 112 13.91 -1.73 -6.17
CA ALA A 112 13.18 -2.99 -6.22
C ALA A 112 12.45 -3.29 -4.90
N GLU A 113 13.09 -3.06 -3.76
CA GLU A 113 12.49 -3.25 -2.43
C GLU A 113 11.36 -2.27 -2.15
N LEU A 114 11.53 -0.99 -2.49
CA LEU A 114 10.45 0.02 -2.40
C LEU A 114 9.24 -0.40 -3.25
N ALA A 115 9.47 -0.97 -4.43
CA ALA A 115 8.40 -1.47 -5.29
C ALA A 115 7.71 -2.72 -4.71
N LEU A 116 8.46 -3.64 -4.10
CA LEU A 116 7.91 -4.80 -3.38
C LEU A 116 7.05 -4.35 -2.19
N ILE A 117 7.53 -3.40 -1.38
CA ILE A 117 6.78 -2.80 -0.28
C ILE A 117 5.48 -2.20 -0.82
N HIS A 118 5.57 -1.37 -1.87
CA HIS A 118 4.40 -0.73 -2.46
C HIS A 118 3.32 -1.75 -2.85
N VAL A 119 3.70 -2.77 -3.61
CA VAL A 119 2.77 -3.81 -4.06
C VAL A 119 2.19 -4.59 -2.87
N ALA A 120 3.00 -4.97 -1.89
CA ALA A 120 2.55 -5.67 -0.70
C ALA A 120 1.58 -4.82 0.14
N THR A 121 1.88 -3.53 0.35
CA THR A 121 1.01 -2.59 1.04
C THR A 121 -0.33 -2.43 0.33
N GLN A 122 -0.34 -2.26 -0.99
CA GLN A 122 -1.58 -2.13 -1.76
C GLN A 122 -2.47 -3.39 -1.69
N ARG A 123 -1.86 -4.56 -1.51
CA ARG A 123 -2.58 -5.82 -1.33
C ARG A 123 -3.05 -6.03 0.12
N GLY A 124 -2.55 -5.26 1.08
CA GLY A 124 -2.72 -5.54 2.50
C GLY A 124 -2.06 -6.86 2.90
N MET A 125 -0.91 -7.17 2.30
CA MET A 125 -0.07 -8.32 2.64
C MET A 125 0.77 -7.98 3.89
N PRO A 126 0.98 -8.93 4.82
CA PRO A 126 1.89 -8.70 5.94
C PRO A 126 3.34 -8.52 5.47
N ILE A 127 4.06 -7.58 6.08
CA ILE A 127 5.44 -7.21 5.73
C ILE A 127 6.35 -7.23 6.96
N LEU A 128 7.44 -7.98 6.89
CA LEU A 128 8.56 -7.89 7.83
C LEU A 128 9.74 -7.18 7.14
N GLY A 129 10.33 -6.18 7.77
CA GLY A 129 11.62 -5.60 7.34
C GLY A 129 12.67 -5.80 8.42
N VAL A 130 13.83 -6.37 8.06
CA VAL A 130 14.94 -6.60 9.00
C VAL A 130 16.14 -5.74 8.61
N CYS A 131 16.70 -5.01 9.57
CA CYS A 131 17.86 -4.13 9.43
C CYS A 131 17.73 -3.17 8.23
N GLY A 132 18.44 -3.40 7.13
CA GLY A 132 18.27 -2.63 5.90
C GLY A 132 16.86 -2.70 5.29
N GLY A 133 16.15 -3.81 5.48
CA GLY A 133 14.73 -3.95 5.14
C GLY A 133 13.82 -3.08 6.02
N HIS A 134 14.13 -2.93 7.30
CA HIS A 134 13.43 -1.99 8.21
C HIS A 134 13.60 -0.55 7.73
N GLN A 135 14.81 -0.18 7.28
CA GLN A 135 15.08 1.16 6.75
C GLN A 135 14.33 1.42 5.43
N ALA A 136 14.27 0.43 4.53
CA ALA A 136 13.56 0.56 3.26
C ALA A 136 12.05 0.73 3.50
N LEU A 137 11.52 -0.06 4.45
CA LEU A 137 10.14 0.06 4.91
C LEU A 137 9.86 1.44 5.52
N ALA A 138 10.76 1.97 6.34
CA ALA A 138 10.62 3.29 6.93
C ALA A 138 10.60 4.40 5.84
N VAL A 139 11.56 4.38 4.92
CA VAL A 139 11.66 5.38 3.84
C VAL A 139 10.45 5.34 2.91
N TYR A 140 9.93 4.14 2.59
CA TYR A 140 8.68 4.03 1.82
C TYR A 140 7.51 4.75 2.50
N ASN A 141 7.44 4.71 3.83
CA ASN A 141 6.39 5.34 4.63
C ASN A 141 6.69 6.81 5.01
N GLY A 142 7.68 7.43 4.37
CA GLY A 142 8.00 8.85 4.54
C GLY A 142 8.93 9.16 5.71
N CYS A 143 9.55 8.16 6.33
CA CYS A 143 10.64 8.39 7.27
C CYS A 143 11.93 8.82 6.56
N THR A 144 12.84 9.46 7.29
CA THR A 144 14.22 9.67 6.85
C THR A 144 15.17 8.76 7.62
N VAL A 145 16.36 8.50 7.07
CA VAL A 145 17.41 7.71 7.71
C VAL A 145 18.73 8.48 7.72
N LYS A 146 19.55 8.28 8.75
CA LYS A 146 20.87 8.92 8.87
C LYS A 146 21.98 7.89 9.11
N PRO A 147 23.20 8.11 8.60
CA PRO A 147 24.36 7.30 8.99
C PRO A 147 24.69 7.51 10.47
N LEU A 148 25.24 6.48 11.11
CA LEU A 148 25.79 6.56 12.45
C LEU A 148 27.25 7.01 12.39
N SER A 149 27.65 7.92 13.28
CA SER A 149 29.06 8.22 13.54
C SER A 149 29.76 7.06 14.26
N GLU A 150 31.09 7.02 14.24
CA GLU A 150 31.87 5.99 14.94
C GLU A 150 31.58 5.93 16.45
N ALA A 151 31.30 7.07 17.07
CA ALA A 151 30.90 7.12 18.48
C ALA A 151 29.52 6.50 18.70
N GLU A 152 28.56 6.74 17.80
CA GLU A 152 27.22 6.13 17.87
C GLU A 152 27.29 4.62 17.55
N LEU A 153 28.13 4.18 16.61
CA LEU A 153 28.39 2.76 16.33
C LEU A 153 28.92 2.01 17.56
N GLY A 154 29.81 2.66 18.33
CA GLY A 154 30.32 2.11 19.58
C GLY A 154 29.22 1.93 20.63
N LYS A 155 28.29 2.89 20.74
CA LYS A 155 27.14 2.80 21.65
C LYS A 155 26.15 1.71 21.24
N GLN A 156 25.92 1.54 19.94
CA GLN A 156 25.02 0.55 19.36
C GLN A 156 25.63 -0.87 19.30
N LYS A 157 26.82 -1.06 19.87
CA LYS A 157 27.56 -2.35 19.89
C LYS A 157 27.56 -3.07 18.54
N PHE A 158 27.99 -2.36 17.50
CA PHE A 158 28.00 -2.88 16.13
C PHE A 158 28.59 -4.30 16.03
N ARG A 159 27.84 -5.22 15.39
CA ARG A 159 28.14 -6.66 15.26
C ARG A 159 28.21 -7.38 16.61
N SER A 160 27.31 -7.05 17.52
CA SER A 160 27.18 -7.69 18.81
C SER A 160 25.71 -7.72 19.24
N TYR A 161 25.47 -8.36 20.39
CA TYR A 161 24.18 -8.28 21.07
C TYR A 161 24.10 -6.97 21.85
N ASP A 162 22.98 -6.28 21.71
CA ASP A 162 22.61 -5.18 22.60
C ASP A 162 21.15 -5.25 23.05
N LYS A 163 20.88 -4.54 24.14
CA LYS A 163 19.56 -4.44 24.73
C LYS A 163 18.67 -3.55 23.87
N ILE A 164 17.50 -4.07 23.55
CA ILE A 164 16.41 -3.40 22.86
C ILE A 164 15.24 -3.25 23.83
N ILE A 165 14.70 -2.03 23.93
CA ILE A 165 13.63 -1.66 24.87
C ILE A 165 12.32 -1.50 24.10
N PHE A 166 11.41 -2.44 24.26
CA PHE A 166 10.09 -2.47 23.63
C PHE A 166 9.03 -1.83 24.51
N THR A 167 8.09 -1.12 23.89
CA THR A 167 6.83 -0.75 24.55
C THR A 167 5.99 -2.02 24.74
N MET A 168 5.64 -2.36 25.97
CA MET A 168 4.95 -3.63 26.27
C MET A 168 3.62 -3.76 25.52
N GLN A 169 2.87 -2.66 25.35
CA GLN A 169 1.57 -2.67 24.66
C GLN A 169 1.68 -2.78 23.12
N SER A 170 2.88 -2.67 22.55
CA SER A 170 3.10 -2.87 21.11
C SER A 170 2.94 -4.34 20.71
N LEU A 171 2.77 -4.59 19.42
CA LEU A 171 2.68 -5.96 18.91
C LEU A 171 3.98 -6.74 19.19
N LEU A 172 5.14 -6.14 18.92
CA LEU A 172 6.43 -6.74 19.24
C LEU A 172 6.65 -6.95 20.74
N GLY A 173 6.19 -6.01 21.57
CA GLY A 173 6.21 -6.16 23.03
C GLY A 173 5.43 -7.40 23.50
N GLN A 174 4.26 -7.65 22.91
CA GLN A 174 3.46 -8.85 23.20
C GLN A 174 4.08 -10.12 22.61
N ILE A 175 4.62 -10.07 21.39
CA ILE A 175 5.28 -11.21 20.74
C ILE A 175 6.50 -11.66 21.53
N PHE A 176 7.35 -10.73 21.99
CA PHE A 176 8.59 -11.06 22.69
C PHE A 176 8.45 -11.21 24.21
N LYS A 177 7.24 -11.01 24.74
CA LYS A 177 6.94 -11.27 26.15
C LYS A 177 7.20 -12.74 26.48
N ASP A 178 7.85 -12.96 27.62
CA ASP A 178 7.97 -14.29 28.21
C ASP A 178 6.74 -14.59 29.06
N GLU A 179 6.20 -15.80 28.92
CA GLU A 179 5.04 -16.26 29.69
C GLU A 179 5.37 -16.36 31.17
N LYS A 180 6.61 -16.73 31.51
CA LYS A 180 7.07 -16.95 32.90
C LYS A 180 7.18 -15.65 33.71
N ASN A 181 7.33 -14.51 33.05
CA ASN A 181 7.44 -13.18 33.68
C ASN A 181 6.22 -12.29 33.41
N SER A 182 5.06 -12.92 33.16
CA SER A 182 3.85 -12.22 32.73
C SER A 182 3.23 -11.26 33.75
N SER A 183 3.67 -11.32 35.00
CA SER A 183 3.19 -10.54 36.15
C SER A 183 3.90 -9.20 36.36
N SER A 184 4.85 -8.82 35.48
CA SER A 184 5.47 -7.50 35.57
C SER A 184 4.49 -6.43 35.08
N ASP A 185 4.07 -5.53 35.98
CA ASP A 185 3.35 -4.28 35.66
C ASP A 185 4.22 -3.28 34.85
N SER A 186 5.43 -3.69 34.44
CA SER A 186 6.32 -2.88 33.62
C SER A 186 5.66 -2.53 32.28
N LYS A 187 5.68 -1.24 31.96
CA LYS A 187 5.27 -0.72 30.64
C LYS A 187 6.29 -1.01 29.55
N MET A 188 7.50 -1.45 29.93
CA MET A 188 8.60 -1.71 29.01
C MET A 188 9.08 -3.16 29.14
N LEU A 189 9.52 -3.72 28.03
CA LEU A 189 10.15 -5.04 27.94
C LEU A 189 11.55 -4.85 27.38
N ASP A 190 12.57 -5.43 28.01
CA ASP A 190 13.90 -5.48 27.44
C ASP A 190 14.29 -6.90 26.98
N ARG A 191 14.99 -6.96 25.84
CA ARG A 191 15.55 -8.18 25.25
C ARG A 191 16.85 -7.86 24.54
N ASP A 192 17.77 -8.81 24.53
CA ASP A 192 19.01 -8.66 23.80
C ASP A 192 18.85 -9.22 22.38
N PHE A 193 19.27 -8.47 21.37
CA PHE A 193 19.28 -8.90 19.98
C PHE A 193 20.59 -8.53 19.29
N PHE A 194 20.97 -9.31 18.27
CA PHE A 194 22.12 -9.03 17.44
C PHE A 194 21.86 -7.82 16.52
N GLY A 195 22.78 -6.84 16.52
CA GLY A 195 22.72 -5.64 15.68
C GLY A 195 23.95 -5.50 14.78
N ALA A 196 23.75 -5.20 13.49
CA ALA A 196 24.84 -5.02 12.51
C ALA A 196 24.53 -3.93 11.47
N HIS A 197 24.21 -2.73 11.95
CA HIS A 197 23.71 -1.61 11.17
C HIS A 197 24.61 -0.39 11.29
N ARG A 198 24.68 0.40 10.22
CA ARG A 198 25.46 1.66 10.13
C ARG A 198 24.60 2.87 9.80
N GLN A 199 23.31 2.66 9.64
CA GLN A 199 22.31 3.66 9.34
C GLN A 199 21.10 3.37 10.25
N VAL A 200 20.37 4.40 10.64
CA VAL A 200 19.20 4.31 11.52
C VAL A 200 18.10 5.24 11.03
N VAL A 201 16.85 4.95 11.39
CA VAL A 201 15.73 5.87 11.17
C VAL A 201 15.93 7.12 12.02
N ASN A 202 15.75 8.29 11.39
CA ASN A 202 16.01 9.61 11.99
C ASN A 202 14.71 10.36 12.28
N GLN A 203 13.86 10.56 11.27
CA GLN A 203 12.57 11.23 11.40
C GLN A 203 11.44 10.29 10.96
N LEU A 204 10.31 10.33 11.68
CA LEU A 204 9.15 9.49 11.39
C LEU A 204 8.25 10.11 10.32
N GLY A 205 7.68 9.23 9.49
CA GLY A 205 6.55 9.54 8.61
C GLY A 205 5.19 9.36 9.29
N GLU A 206 4.12 9.36 8.50
CA GLU A 206 2.73 9.46 9.01
C GLU A 206 2.07 8.12 9.39
N TYR A 207 2.65 6.97 9.04
CA TYR A 207 1.98 5.66 9.13
C TYR A 207 2.64 4.62 10.03
N LEU A 208 3.82 4.95 10.56
CA LEU A 208 4.59 4.06 11.42
C LEU A 208 4.67 4.63 12.83
N ILE A 209 4.51 3.75 13.81
CA ILE A 209 4.72 4.06 15.22
C ILE A 209 6.03 3.43 15.68
N VAL A 210 6.76 4.12 16.56
CA VAL A 210 7.97 3.56 17.19
C VAL A 210 7.55 2.65 18.33
N THR A 211 8.05 1.41 18.30
CA THR A 211 7.69 0.41 19.30
C THR A 211 8.88 -0.17 20.05
N ALA A 212 10.11 0.10 19.59
CA ALA A 212 11.31 -0.21 20.34
C ALA A 212 12.42 0.83 20.15
N TRP A 213 13.26 0.95 21.18
CA TRP A 213 14.39 1.87 21.25
C TRP A 213 15.67 1.14 21.64
N SER A 214 16.80 1.76 21.32
CA SER A 214 18.13 1.31 21.75
C SER A 214 18.29 1.38 23.27
N SER A 215 19.32 0.70 23.79
CA SER A 215 19.65 0.63 25.22
C SER A 215 19.83 1.99 25.90
N ASP A 216 20.25 3.01 25.15
CA ASP A 216 20.42 4.40 25.60
C ASP A 216 19.22 5.31 25.26
N ASN A 217 18.14 4.74 24.71
CA ASN A 217 16.93 5.43 24.22
C ASN A 217 17.21 6.53 23.18
N GLN A 218 18.30 6.44 22.43
CA GLN A 218 18.66 7.44 21.40
C GLN A 218 18.21 7.06 20.00
N PHE A 219 18.07 5.75 19.70
CA PHE A 219 17.80 5.25 18.36
C PHE A 219 16.55 4.39 18.30
N ILE A 220 15.86 4.49 17.17
CA ILE A 220 14.69 3.67 16.86
C ILE A 220 15.17 2.27 16.45
N GLU A 221 14.68 1.26 17.17
CA GLU A 221 15.03 -0.14 16.94
C GLU A 221 13.88 -0.96 16.35
N ALA A 222 12.65 -0.50 16.51
CA ALA A 222 11.51 -1.10 15.84
C ALA A 222 10.41 -0.11 15.48
N LEU A 223 9.77 -0.39 14.35
CA LEU A 223 8.61 0.31 13.82
C LEU A 223 7.48 -0.68 13.56
N GLU A 224 6.25 -0.26 13.85
CA GLU A 224 5.03 -0.99 13.49
C GLU A 224 4.11 -0.11 12.66
N GLY A 225 3.41 -0.70 11.71
CA GLY A 225 2.31 -0.04 11.00
C GLY A 225 1.16 0.23 11.96
N GLU A 226 0.66 1.46 11.96
CA GLU A 226 -0.43 1.86 12.86
C GLU A 226 -1.77 1.20 12.48
N TYR A 227 -1.96 0.87 11.21
CA TYR A 227 -3.23 0.37 10.66
C TYR A 227 -3.04 -0.76 9.64
N GLY A 228 -4.06 -1.61 9.53
CA GLY A 228 -4.17 -2.58 8.44
C GLY A 228 -3.47 -3.91 8.73
N ALA A 229 -2.88 -4.49 7.69
CA ALA A 229 -2.13 -5.74 7.83
C ALA A 229 -0.85 -5.51 8.62
N PRO A 230 -0.31 -6.54 9.31
CA PRO A 230 0.91 -6.39 10.08
C PRO A 230 2.08 -5.92 9.22
N VAL A 231 2.62 -4.76 9.56
CA VAL A 231 3.83 -4.18 8.98
C VAL A 231 4.79 -3.96 10.13
N ILE A 232 5.89 -4.70 10.17
CA ILE A 232 6.86 -4.66 11.27
C ILE A 232 8.25 -4.45 10.68
N GLY A 233 8.99 -3.48 11.20
CA GLY A 233 10.40 -3.30 10.91
C GLY A 233 11.23 -3.50 12.18
N THR A 234 12.21 -4.39 12.16
CA THR A 234 13.21 -4.55 13.24
C THR A 234 14.57 -4.10 12.73
N GLN A 235 15.21 -3.16 13.42
CA GLN A 235 16.57 -2.73 13.08
C GLN A 235 17.62 -3.79 13.48
N PHE A 236 17.33 -4.52 14.55
CA PHE A 236 18.04 -5.73 14.99
C PHE A 236 17.65 -6.98 14.17
N HIS A 237 18.39 -8.07 14.38
CA HIS A 237 18.30 -9.33 13.64
C HIS A 237 17.76 -10.49 14.49
N PRO A 238 16.43 -10.67 14.60
CA PRO A 238 15.85 -11.81 15.31
C PRO A 238 16.20 -13.16 14.64
N GLU A 239 16.46 -13.18 13.34
CA GLU A 239 16.86 -14.38 12.61
C GLU A 239 18.24 -14.90 13.01
N VAL A 240 19.14 -13.99 13.42
CA VAL A 240 20.48 -14.34 13.89
C VAL A 240 20.38 -14.96 15.27
N THR A 241 19.45 -14.51 16.12
CA THR A 241 19.16 -15.20 17.38
C THR A 241 18.72 -16.65 17.15
N VAL A 242 17.93 -16.93 16.11
CA VAL A 242 17.40 -18.27 15.83
C VAL A 242 18.46 -19.21 15.23
N HIS A 243 19.17 -18.78 14.18
CA HIS A 243 20.06 -19.66 13.39
C HIS A 243 21.55 -19.24 13.40
N GLY A 244 21.89 -18.15 14.08
CA GLY A 244 23.22 -17.54 14.03
C GLY A 244 23.53 -16.90 12.68
N LEU A 245 24.77 -16.44 12.50
CA LEU A 245 25.31 -16.01 11.22
C LEU A 245 26.07 -17.17 10.54
N PRO A 246 25.79 -17.47 9.27
CA PRO A 246 26.53 -18.46 8.50
C PRO A 246 28.01 -18.05 8.30
N PRO A 247 28.92 -19.02 8.10
CA PRO A 247 28.67 -20.47 8.06
C PRO A 247 28.64 -21.15 9.44
N ASP A 248 29.17 -20.52 10.49
CA ASP A 248 29.46 -21.19 11.78
C ASP A 248 28.36 -21.02 12.83
N SER A 249 27.19 -20.49 12.46
CA SER A 249 26.09 -20.13 13.37
C SER A 249 26.54 -19.26 14.56
N ALA A 250 27.56 -18.41 14.33
CA ALA A 250 28.01 -17.46 15.33
C ALA A 250 26.85 -16.55 15.76
N TYR A 251 26.84 -16.11 17.01
CA TYR A 251 25.79 -15.25 17.56
C TYR A 251 24.41 -15.91 17.66
N ILE A 252 24.31 -17.24 17.63
CA ILE A 252 23.06 -17.93 17.99
C ILE A 252 22.68 -17.64 19.45
N GLY A 253 21.38 -17.44 19.72
CA GLY A 253 20.87 -17.14 21.06
C GLY A 253 20.77 -18.36 21.97
N SER A 254 20.36 -18.12 23.22
CA SER A 254 19.97 -19.21 24.12
C SER A 254 18.72 -19.94 23.62
N GLN A 255 18.41 -21.12 24.16
CA GLN A 255 17.20 -21.85 23.76
C GLN A 255 15.93 -21.04 24.07
N GLU A 256 15.89 -20.32 25.19
CA GLU A 256 14.81 -19.39 25.51
C GLU A 256 14.70 -18.27 24.46
N ASP A 257 15.82 -17.62 24.11
CA ASP A 257 15.83 -16.51 23.15
C ASP A 257 15.44 -16.96 21.74
N ILE A 258 15.85 -18.17 21.34
CA ILE A 258 15.44 -18.81 20.09
C ILE A 258 13.91 -18.98 20.06
N GLN A 259 13.32 -19.55 21.12
CA GLN A 259 11.87 -19.75 21.16
C GLN A 259 11.10 -18.43 21.16
N ILE A 260 11.61 -17.42 21.85
CA ILE A 260 11.03 -16.06 21.85
C ILE A 260 11.12 -15.44 20.45
N SER A 261 12.28 -15.50 19.80
CA SER A 261 12.50 -14.95 18.46
C SER A 261 11.64 -15.64 17.41
N LEU A 262 11.45 -16.97 17.52
CA LEU A 262 10.56 -17.75 16.65
C LEU A 262 9.09 -17.33 16.73
N LYS A 263 8.65 -16.70 17.83
CA LYS A 263 7.27 -16.18 17.93
C LYS A 263 6.97 -15.12 16.86
N LEU A 264 7.97 -14.31 16.47
CA LEU A 264 7.79 -13.32 15.39
C LEU A 264 7.47 -14.01 14.06
N PHE A 265 8.23 -15.03 13.68
CA PHE A 265 8.04 -15.74 12.42
C PHE A 265 6.73 -16.52 12.40
N ARG A 266 6.34 -17.13 13.53
CA ARG A 266 5.03 -17.79 13.70
C ARG A 266 3.88 -16.78 13.60
N PHE A 267 4.01 -15.61 14.21
CA PHE A 267 3.03 -14.54 14.06
C PHE A 267 2.82 -14.14 12.59
N PHE A 268 3.90 -14.02 11.81
CA PHE A 268 3.79 -13.76 10.37
C PHE A 268 3.13 -14.91 9.60
N TYR A 269 3.30 -16.16 10.03
CA TYR A 269 2.60 -17.30 9.44
C TYR A 269 1.08 -17.16 9.61
N ASP A 270 0.62 -16.86 10.83
CA ASP A 270 -0.80 -16.65 11.11
C ASP A 270 -1.36 -15.45 10.35
N ALA A 271 -0.59 -14.35 10.27
CA ALA A 271 -0.96 -13.17 9.48
C ALA A 271 -1.09 -13.49 7.98
N ALA A 272 -0.20 -14.33 7.45
CA ALA A 272 -0.22 -14.76 6.06
C ALA A 272 -1.42 -15.68 5.77
N GLN A 273 -1.79 -16.55 6.70
CA GLN A 273 -3.03 -17.35 6.59
C GLN A 273 -4.27 -16.46 6.57
N ALA A 274 -4.32 -15.45 7.44
CA ALA A 274 -5.42 -14.48 7.46
C ALA A 274 -5.52 -13.70 6.14
N TYR A 275 -4.38 -13.32 5.56
CA TYR A 275 -4.31 -12.69 4.24
C TYR A 275 -4.86 -13.60 3.12
N ASP A 276 -4.48 -14.88 3.08
CA ASP A 276 -4.98 -15.81 2.07
C ASP A 276 -6.49 -16.07 2.19
N ILE A 277 -7.00 -16.18 3.42
CA ILE A 277 -8.44 -16.28 3.68
C ILE A 277 -9.17 -15.04 3.13
N LYS A 278 -8.66 -13.84 3.45
CA LYS A 278 -9.23 -12.58 2.94
C LYS A 278 -9.23 -12.53 1.41
N LYS A 279 -8.13 -12.95 0.77
CA LYS A 279 -7.99 -13.01 -0.69
C LYS A 279 -8.99 -13.99 -1.32
N SER A 280 -9.19 -15.16 -0.71
CA SER A 280 -10.17 -16.16 -1.16
C SER A 280 -11.59 -15.60 -1.09
N ILE A 281 -11.98 -15.05 0.06
CA ILE A 281 -13.30 -14.45 0.27
C ILE A 281 -13.54 -13.32 -0.73
N GLN A 282 -12.57 -12.44 -0.95
CA GLN A 282 -12.70 -11.36 -1.92
C GLN A 282 -12.89 -11.89 -3.35
N THR A 283 -12.15 -12.92 -3.74
CA THR A 283 -12.29 -13.57 -5.06
C THR A 283 -13.67 -14.21 -5.24
N GLU A 284 -14.18 -14.87 -4.20
CA GLU A 284 -15.52 -15.46 -4.19
C GLU A 284 -16.61 -14.38 -4.30
N LEU A 285 -16.49 -13.28 -3.56
CA LEU A 285 -17.40 -12.14 -3.63
C LEU A 285 -17.40 -11.49 -5.01
N GLU A 286 -16.23 -11.25 -5.60
CA GLU A 286 -16.13 -10.68 -6.95
C GLU A 286 -16.74 -11.61 -8.01
N THR A 287 -16.53 -12.93 -7.86
CA THR A 287 -17.12 -13.94 -8.74
C THR A 287 -18.65 -13.98 -8.59
N GLY A 288 -19.14 -13.93 -7.34
CA GLY A 288 -20.56 -13.85 -7.02
C GLY A 288 -21.21 -12.60 -7.60
N ALA A 289 -20.59 -11.43 -7.42
CA ALA A 289 -21.06 -10.16 -7.97
C ALA A 289 -21.12 -10.18 -9.51
N LYS A 290 -20.12 -10.76 -10.19
CA LYS A 290 -20.13 -10.95 -11.65
C LYS A 290 -21.27 -11.88 -12.09
N LYS A 291 -21.53 -12.97 -11.36
CA LYS A 291 -22.66 -13.88 -11.64
C LYS A 291 -24.00 -13.18 -11.45
N LEU A 292 -24.19 -12.43 -10.37
CA LEU A 292 -25.41 -11.67 -10.10
C LEU A 292 -25.68 -10.63 -11.19
N LYS A 293 -24.66 -9.85 -11.59
CA LYS A 293 -24.79 -8.88 -12.68
C LYS A 293 -25.18 -9.54 -14.01
N LYS A 294 -24.68 -10.75 -14.29
CA LYS A 294 -25.07 -11.54 -15.47
C LYS A 294 -26.52 -12.01 -15.38
N ILE A 295 -27.00 -12.41 -14.20
CA ILE A 295 -28.40 -12.78 -13.98
C ILE A 295 -29.32 -11.57 -14.18
N GLU A 296 -29.00 -10.41 -13.61
CA GLU A 296 -29.78 -9.17 -13.81
C GLU A 296 -29.87 -8.75 -15.28
N LEU A 297 -28.76 -8.86 -16.02
CA LEU A 297 -28.73 -8.64 -17.47
C LEU A 297 -29.65 -9.62 -18.21
N ASN A 298 -29.58 -10.91 -17.89
CA ASN A 298 -30.44 -11.92 -18.51
C ASN A 298 -31.92 -11.70 -18.20
N VAL A 299 -32.27 -11.40 -16.94
CA VAL A 299 -33.66 -11.07 -16.54
C VAL A 299 -34.16 -9.82 -17.25
N SER A 300 -33.31 -8.82 -17.47
CA SER A 300 -33.66 -7.61 -18.22
C SER A 300 -33.90 -7.92 -19.71
N ILE A 301 -33.08 -8.79 -20.30
CA ILE A 301 -33.25 -9.27 -21.68
C ILE A 301 -34.55 -10.07 -21.80
N ASP A 302 -34.83 -10.99 -20.86
CA ASP A 302 -36.05 -11.80 -20.86
C ASP A 302 -37.32 -10.93 -20.70
N LYS A 303 -37.28 -9.89 -19.87
CA LYS A 303 -38.39 -8.91 -19.78
C LYS A 303 -38.59 -8.13 -21.08
N LEU A 304 -37.50 -7.73 -21.76
CA LEU A 304 -37.58 -7.05 -23.06
C LEU A 304 -38.13 -7.96 -24.15
N SER A 305 -37.76 -9.25 -24.16
CA SER A 305 -38.26 -10.23 -25.13
C SER A 305 -39.70 -10.65 -24.84
N ILE A 306 -40.12 -10.74 -23.57
CA ILE A 306 -41.54 -10.90 -23.19
C ILE A 306 -42.37 -9.71 -23.69
N ASN A 307 -41.93 -8.47 -23.44
CA ASN A 307 -42.61 -7.27 -23.95
C ASN A 307 -42.66 -7.26 -25.49
N ALA A 308 -41.59 -7.67 -26.18
CA ALA A 308 -41.59 -7.77 -27.64
C ALA A 308 -42.58 -8.84 -28.16
N HIS A 309 -42.83 -9.90 -27.41
CA HIS A 309 -43.81 -10.92 -27.75
C HIS A 309 -45.25 -10.43 -27.54
N GLU A 310 -45.52 -9.68 -26.46
CA GLU A 310 -46.80 -8.99 -26.23
C GLU A 310 -47.07 -7.90 -27.27
N ILE A 311 -46.03 -7.19 -27.73
CA ILE A 311 -46.16 -6.22 -28.83
C ILE A 311 -46.46 -6.93 -30.15
N LYS A 312 -45.82 -8.08 -30.43
CA LYS A 312 -46.11 -8.88 -31.64
C LYS A 312 -47.50 -9.50 -31.64
N SER A 313 -48.00 -9.98 -30.50
CA SER A 313 -49.37 -10.51 -30.40
C SER A 313 -50.42 -9.40 -30.48
N SER A 314 -50.11 -8.19 -30.01
CA SER A 314 -50.97 -7.01 -30.17
C SER A 314 -51.01 -6.49 -31.61
N ILE A 315 -49.90 -6.58 -32.35
CA ILE A 315 -49.82 -6.21 -33.78
C ILE A 315 -50.57 -7.24 -34.65
N GLN A 316 -50.48 -8.54 -34.35
CA GLN A 316 -51.26 -9.57 -35.07
C GLN A 316 -52.77 -9.53 -34.77
N ALA A 317 -53.19 -8.87 -33.69
CA ALA A 317 -54.60 -8.64 -33.39
C ALA A 317 -55.19 -7.41 -34.12
N GLN A 318 -54.36 -6.54 -34.73
CA GLN A 318 -54.81 -5.37 -35.50
C GLN A 318 -54.89 -5.59 -37.02
N ASP A 319 -54.30 -6.67 -37.56
CA ASP A 319 -54.36 -6.98 -39.00
C ASP A 319 -55.66 -7.64 -39.47
N ASN A 320 -56.71 -7.72 -38.63
CA ASN A 320 -58.02 -8.28 -38.98
C ASN A 320 -59.14 -7.25 -39.15
N ILE A 321 -58.84 -5.94 -39.15
CA ILE A 321 -59.84 -4.90 -39.42
C ILE A 321 -59.24 -3.86 -40.37
N THR A 322 -59.22 -4.17 -41.67
CA THR A 322 -59.43 -3.18 -42.75
C THR A 322 -59.48 -3.89 -44.09
N ASN A 323 -60.65 -4.46 -44.41
CA ASN A 323 -61.11 -4.57 -45.79
C ASN A 323 -62.44 -3.84 -45.82
N ASN A 324 -62.46 -2.62 -46.37
CA ASN A 324 -63.56 -2.16 -47.21
C ASN A 324 -63.42 -0.70 -47.67
N TYR A 325 -63.46 -0.58 -49.00
CA TYR A 325 -63.87 0.55 -49.85
C TYR A 325 -62.91 1.72 -50.10
N GLU A 326 -62.38 1.68 -51.33
CA GLU A 326 -62.08 2.81 -52.21
C GLU A 326 -63.17 3.89 -52.21
N THR A 327 -62.76 5.15 -52.37
CA THR A 327 -63.21 6.00 -53.50
C THR A 327 -62.30 7.22 -53.67
N ALA A 328 -62.18 7.65 -54.92
CA ALA A 328 -61.13 8.46 -55.52
C ALA A 328 -61.23 9.99 -55.26
N GLN A 329 -60.10 10.71 -55.41
CA GLN A 329 -59.84 11.67 -56.52
C GLN A 329 -58.48 12.44 -56.40
N ILE A 330 -57.55 12.12 -57.31
CA ILE A 330 -56.58 12.89 -58.17
C ILE A 330 -56.48 14.46 -58.01
N PRO A 331 -55.38 15.23 -58.32
CA PRO A 331 -54.02 14.96 -58.88
C PRO A 331 -52.77 15.60 -58.17
N PHE A 332 -51.60 15.18 -58.68
CA PHE A 332 -50.22 15.69 -58.53
C PHE A 332 -49.97 17.19 -58.88
N MET A 333 -49.08 17.89 -58.14
CA MET A 333 -47.77 18.37 -58.66
C MET A 333 -46.85 19.11 -57.64
N ALA A 334 -45.59 18.63 -57.58
CA ALA A 334 -44.27 19.28 -57.43
C ALA A 334 -43.93 20.35 -56.36
N ALA A 335 -43.10 19.91 -55.40
CA ALA A 335 -41.83 20.46 -54.87
C ALA A 335 -41.65 21.96 -54.52
N LYS A 336 -41.23 22.22 -53.26
CA LYS A 336 -39.90 22.82 -52.94
C LYS A 336 -39.60 22.79 -51.43
N VAL A 337 -38.37 22.39 -51.10
CA VAL A 337 -37.73 22.54 -49.78
C VAL A 337 -37.50 24.03 -49.48
N ASN A 338 -37.68 24.44 -48.22
CA ASN A 338 -36.87 25.50 -47.61
C ASN A 338 -36.88 25.44 -46.07
N THR A 339 -35.68 25.64 -45.52
CA THR A 339 -35.27 25.78 -44.11
C THR A 339 -36.06 26.82 -43.31
N PRO A 340 -36.26 26.65 -41.98
CA PRO A 340 -36.75 27.72 -41.13
C PRO A 340 -35.64 28.63 -40.59
N ALA A 341 -36.06 29.86 -40.27
CA ALA A 341 -35.25 31.05 -40.15
C ALA A 341 -34.85 31.46 -38.71
N LYS A 342 -33.87 32.36 -38.70
CA LYS A 342 -33.34 33.28 -37.67
C LYS A 342 -34.18 33.52 -36.40
N ILE A 343 -33.47 33.47 -35.27
CA ILE A 343 -33.90 33.97 -33.95
C ILE A 343 -33.53 35.47 -33.84
N ASN A 344 -34.50 36.29 -33.44
CA ASN A 344 -34.34 37.72 -33.13
C ASN A 344 -33.92 37.93 -31.66
N THR A 345 -33.09 38.97 -31.47
CA THR A 345 -32.51 39.50 -30.23
C THR A 345 -33.48 40.35 -29.39
N SER A 346 -33.38 40.29 -28.06
CA SER A 346 -33.66 41.37 -27.08
C SER A 346 -33.39 40.80 -25.66
N THR A 347 -32.87 41.45 -24.61
CA THR A 347 -32.27 42.75 -24.30
C THR A 347 -31.88 42.71 -22.81
N LYS A 348 -30.81 43.45 -22.49
CA LYS A 348 -30.54 44.22 -21.26
C LYS A 348 -30.07 43.53 -19.97
N ILE A 349 -28.91 44.06 -19.58
CA ILE A 349 -28.03 43.87 -18.44
C ILE A 349 -28.48 44.78 -17.29
N HIS A 350 -28.38 44.33 -16.03
CA HIS A 350 -28.10 45.19 -14.87
C HIS A 350 -27.01 44.55 -13.99
N ALA A 351 -26.12 45.41 -13.50
CA ALA A 351 -24.88 45.11 -12.77
C ALA A 351 -25.10 45.08 -11.23
N PRO A 352 -24.11 44.64 -10.43
CA PRO A 352 -24.27 44.24 -9.04
C PRO A 352 -24.01 45.39 -8.04
N ALA A 353 -24.51 45.24 -6.81
CA ALA A 353 -24.15 46.10 -5.67
C ALA A 353 -23.18 45.36 -4.72
N GLN A 354 -22.11 46.07 -4.35
CA GLN A 354 -21.10 45.73 -3.33
C GLN A 354 -21.51 46.24 -1.92
N ASP A 355 -20.63 45.93 -0.95
CA ASP A 355 -20.48 46.42 0.45
C ASP A 355 -20.98 45.42 1.52
N ASP A 356 -20.29 45.09 2.61
CA ASP A 356 -19.03 45.56 3.22
C ASP A 356 -18.55 44.53 4.28
N THR A 357 -17.29 44.62 4.72
CA THR A 357 -16.74 44.00 5.96
C THR A 357 -15.99 45.08 6.77
N PRO A 358 -15.55 44.91 8.05
CA PRO A 358 -15.88 43.95 9.12
C PRO A 358 -16.08 44.62 10.53
N ALA A 359 -16.45 43.86 11.58
CA ALA A 359 -16.27 44.28 12.97
C ALA A 359 -15.68 43.17 13.88
N LYS A 360 -14.56 43.51 14.56
CA LYS A 360 -13.92 42.87 15.73
C LYS A 360 -14.72 43.25 17.01
N VAL A 361 -14.73 42.62 18.18
CA VAL A 361 -14.08 41.49 18.90
C VAL A 361 -14.89 41.28 20.21
N ASN A 362 -14.83 40.09 20.84
CA ASN A 362 -14.64 39.90 22.30
C ASN A 362 -14.48 38.40 22.64
N ALA A 363 -13.64 38.07 23.62
CA ALA A 363 -13.39 36.74 24.18
C ALA A 363 -13.58 36.77 25.72
N PRO A 364 -13.55 35.63 26.45
CA PRO A 364 -14.50 34.53 26.46
C PRO A 364 -15.13 34.33 27.86
N ALA A 365 -16.29 33.65 27.96
CA ALA A 365 -16.85 33.20 29.25
C ALA A 365 -16.69 31.68 29.41
N LYS A 366 -16.15 31.25 30.57
CA LYS A 366 -16.07 29.85 31.01
C LYS A 366 -17.46 29.24 31.17
N VAL A 367 -17.71 28.08 30.58
CA VAL A 367 -18.83 27.18 30.93
C VAL A 367 -18.36 25.72 30.95
N ASN A 368 -18.84 24.99 31.96
CA ASN A 368 -18.50 23.62 32.30
C ASN A 368 -18.97 22.59 31.24
N ALA A 369 -18.29 21.45 31.21
CA ALA A 369 -18.49 20.34 30.29
C ALA A 369 -19.92 19.74 30.30
N PRO A 370 -20.39 19.24 29.13
CA PRO A 370 -21.31 18.11 29.07
C PRO A 370 -20.69 16.87 28.40
N ALA A 371 -21.31 15.73 28.66
CA ALA A 371 -20.87 14.37 28.32
C ALA A 371 -20.93 14.00 26.83
N LYS A 372 -20.23 12.89 26.51
CA LYS A 372 -20.17 12.08 25.28
C LYS A 372 -21.27 12.31 24.23
N VAL A 373 -20.84 12.56 22.98
CA VAL A 373 -21.54 12.17 21.73
C VAL A 373 -20.49 11.77 20.67
N ASP A 374 -20.82 10.75 19.90
CA ASP A 374 -20.04 10.04 18.90
C ASP A 374 -19.31 10.91 17.87
N THR A 375 -18.06 10.54 17.57
CA THR A 375 -17.27 11.13 16.49
C THR A 375 -17.74 10.55 15.14
N PRO A 376 -18.07 11.36 14.12
CA PRO A 376 -18.34 10.85 12.79
C PRO A 376 -17.05 10.33 12.15
N ALA A 377 -17.18 9.25 11.38
CA ALA A 377 -16.11 8.67 10.56
C ALA A 377 -15.38 9.75 9.76
N LYS A 378 -14.10 9.95 10.08
CA LYS A 378 -13.20 10.81 9.31
C LYS A 378 -12.93 10.11 7.98
N ILE A 379 -13.38 10.72 6.90
CA ILE A 379 -13.12 10.27 5.53
C ILE A 379 -11.60 10.25 5.31
N MET A 380 -11.04 9.06 5.13
CA MET A 380 -9.64 8.81 4.78
C MET A 380 -9.31 9.53 3.46
N ARG A 381 -8.43 10.54 3.52
CA ARG A 381 -7.77 11.07 2.32
C ARG A 381 -6.49 10.27 2.10
N ASN A 382 -6.44 9.52 1.00
CA ASN A 382 -5.25 8.82 0.54
C ASN A 382 -4.18 9.83 0.09
N ASN A 383 -3.18 10.09 0.92
CA ASN A 383 -1.97 10.81 0.54
C ASN A 383 -0.76 9.91 0.84
N TYR A 384 -0.31 9.14 -0.15
CA TYR A 384 0.88 8.29 -0.02
C TYR A 384 2.12 9.06 -0.47
N ALA A 385 3.20 9.05 0.31
CA ALA A 385 4.58 9.46 0.03
C ALA A 385 4.83 10.56 -1.04
N THR A 386 5.29 11.71 -0.54
CA THR A 386 5.62 12.98 -1.23
C THR A 386 6.66 12.93 -2.37
N PHE A 387 7.26 11.77 -2.67
CA PHE A 387 8.23 11.62 -3.78
C PHE A 387 7.63 11.04 -5.07
N TRP A 388 6.61 10.18 -4.95
CA TRP A 388 6.16 9.33 -6.06
C TRP A 388 4.83 9.79 -6.69
N GLN A 389 4.17 10.82 -6.14
CA GLN A 389 2.78 11.17 -6.48
C GLN A 389 2.55 12.32 -7.46
N GLU A 390 3.58 13.06 -7.92
CA GLU A 390 3.32 14.26 -8.72
C GLU A 390 2.64 14.00 -10.09
N LYS A 391 2.58 12.76 -10.60
CA LYS A 391 1.93 12.46 -11.90
C LYS A 391 0.65 11.62 -11.85
N GLU A 392 0.35 10.83 -10.81
CA GLU A 392 -0.89 10.01 -10.79
C GLU A 392 -2.15 10.83 -10.48
N VAL A 393 -2.03 12.01 -9.86
CA VAL A 393 -3.17 12.88 -9.55
C VAL A 393 -3.72 13.58 -10.81
N GLN A 394 -2.92 13.78 -11.85
CA GLN A 394 -3.39 14.46 -13.08
C GLN A 394 -4.17 13.52 -14.01
N THR A 395 -3.81 12.24 -14.10
CA THR A 395 -4.52 11.24 -14.93
C THR A 395 -5.85 10.78 -14.31
N LEU A 396 -5.96 10.73 -12.97
CA LEU A 396 -7.23 10.42 -12.29
C LEU A 396 -8.23 11.59 -12.35
N ASN A 397 -7.76 12.84 -12.35
CA ASN A 397 -8.62 14.01 -12.48
C ASN A 397 -9.13 14.23 -13.92
N SER A 398 -8.38 13.82 -14.95
CA SER A 398 -8.85 13.89 -16.34
C SER A 398 -9.91 12.83 -16.68
N VAL A 399 -9.88 11.67 -16.03
CA VAL A 399 -10.89 10.60 -16.23
C VAL A 399 -12.17 10.87 -15.43
N ASN A 400 -12.08 11.48 -14.25
CA ASN A 400 -13.27 11.83 -13.44
C ASN A 400 -13.98 13.12 -13.87
N ALA A 401 -13.34 13.99 -14.67
CA ALA A 401 -13.99 15.16 -15.25
C ALA A 401 -14.89 14.83 -16.46
N GLN A 402 -14.69 13.68 -17.11
CA GLN A 402 -15.55 13.23 -18.23
C GLN A 402 -16.76 12.37 -17.81
N HIS A 403 -16.86 11.97 -16.53
CA HIS A 403 -17.98 11.17 -16.04
C HIS A 403 -18.94 11.89 -15.08
N LYS A 404 -18.81 13.22 -14.93
CA LYS A 404 -19.70 14.08 -14.11
C LYS A 404 -20.49 15.13 -14.90
N GLN A 405 -20.80 14.86 -16.17
CA GLN A 405 -21.93 15.49 -16.85
C GLN A 405 -22.84 14.41 -17.43
N GLY A 406 -23.92 14.11 -16.73
CA GLY A 406 -24.91 13.14 -17.18
C GLY A 406 -25.70 12.54 -16.03
N ASN A 407 -26.53 13.35 -15.37
CA ASN A 407 -27.89 12.96 -15.00
C ASN A 407 -28.58 14.08 -14.20
N GLY A 408 -29.65 14.62 -14.79
CA GLY A 408 -30.51 15.62 -14.20
C GLY A 408 -31.79 15.79 -15.01
N THR A 409 -32.65 14.76 -14.90
CA THR A 409 -34.13 14.87 -14.82
C THR A 409 -34.90 15.48 -16.00
N ILE A 410 -35.46 14.59 -16.83
CA ILE A 410 -36.56 14.89 -17.75
C ILE A 410 -37.88 14.55 -17.05
N THR A 411 -38.75 15.54 -16.90
CA THR A 411 -40.19 15.37 -16.68
C THR A 411 -40.92 16.10 -17.81
N ILE A 412 -41.81 15.37 -18.49
CA ILE A 412 -42.49 15.70 -19.77
C ILE A 412 -43.79 16.48 -19.47
N PRO A 413 -44.21 17.44 -20.33
CA PRO A 413 -45.23 17.18 -21.37
C PRO A 413 -44.68 17.07 -22.80
#